data_AF-A0BP70-F1
#
_entry.id   AF-A0BP70-F1
#
_cell.length_a   1.000
_cell.length_b   1.000
_cell.length_c   1.000
_cell.angle_alpha   90.00
_cell.angle_beta   90.00
_cell.angle_gamma   90.00
#
_symmetry.space_group_name_H-M   'P 1'
#
loop_
_entity.id
_entity.type
_entity.pdbx_description
1 polymer ?
#
loop_
_entity_poly.entity_id
_entity_poly.type
_entity_poly.pdbx_seq_one_letter_code
_entity_poly.pdbx_strand_id
1 'polypeptide(L)'
;MCLPLGCLKFSVQFQAWVILIVGVSSLIGTIVINVDQRQYLDYLDEFTNSKPSDGILIALYIFSSILILFGICGIVGGWKRIGTLLFCFNIGNFILAIAFLGLAILGFSLGQSAHWIDIFSDEQCLQSEYFTGSATLNNVYAEAEEVFCKTIYKNAPGCQCYYTGSMTESTSESVQFYSSSNSDLPIRIQQCQQYNDYKSDYDEEAEYLKSIEEQFSCSGWCFPSSIYIFSDVNAGTPKDHCYGAITGYAKDICVYIGAVAVSVCFIMILCITCVLCLCFHPTKKQEGNFYSRMAHYD
;
A
#
# COMPACT_ATOMS: atom_id res chain seq x y z
N MET A 1 36.67 5.86 18.40
CA MET A 1 37.16 4.46 18.31
C MET A 1 36.91 3.98 16.89
N CYS A 2 37.95 3.58 16.14
CA CYS A 2 37.77 3.08 14.78
C CYS A 2 37.34 1.60 14.84
N LEU A 3 36.27 1.24 14.15
CA LEU A 3 35.86 -0.15 13.99
C LEU A 3 36.97 -0.93 13.27
N PRO A 4 37.18 -2.22 13.60
CA PRO A 4 38.16 -3.04 12.90
C PRO A 4 37.83 -3.12 11.41
N LEU A 5 38.85 -3.03 10.55
CA LEU A 5 38.70 -2.97 9.10
C LEU A 5 37.88 -4.14 8.52
N GLY A 6 37.96 -5.32 9.15
CA GLY A 6 37.14 -6.48 8.77
C GLY A 6 35.64 -6.24 8.96
N CYS A 7 35.25 -5.61 10.07
CA CYS A 7 33.85 -5.28 10.37
C CYS A 7 33.29 -4.22 9.41
N LEU A 8 34.08 -3.20 9.07
CA LEU A 8 33.71 -2.18 8.09
C LEU A 8 33.47 -2.80 6.71
N LYS A 9 34.35 -3.70 6.26
CA LYS A 9 34.19 -4.41 4.98
C LYS A 9 32.95 -5.30 4.95
N PHE A 10 32.75 -6.07 6.02
CA PHE A 10 31.57 -6.94 6.13
C PHE A 10 30.28 -6.12 6.09
N SER A 11 30.22 -5.00 6.82
CA SER A 11 29.07 -4.10 6.82
C SER A 11 28.75 -3.54 5.43
N VAL A 12 29.76 -3.01 4.71
CA VAL A 12 29.56 -2.46 3.36
C VAL A 12 29.11 -3.55 2.37
N GLN A 13 29.70 -4.75 2.42
CA GLN A 13 29.31 -5.85 1.55
C GLN A 13 27.89 -6.34 1.85
N PHE A 14 27.57 -6.52 3.13
CA PHE A 14 26.23 -6.91 3.56
C PHE A 14 25.18 -5.92 3.08
N GLN A 15 25.43 -4.62 3.27
CA GLN A 15 24.53 -3.57 2.80
C GLN A 15 24.35 -3.59 1.27
N ALA A 16 25.45 -3.73 0.52
CA ALA A 16 25.38 -3.79 -0.94
C ALA A 16 24.56 -4.99 -1.44
N TRP A 17 24.66 -6.13 -0.76
CA TRP A 17 23.80 -7.30 -1.01
C TRP A 17 22.33 -7.04 -0.69
N VAL A 18 22.03 -6.42 0.45
CA VAL A 18 20.64 -6.05 0.80
C VAL A 18 20.05 -5.13 -0.25
N ILE A 19 20.79 -4.08 -0.67
CA ILE A 19 20.33 -3.14 -1.71
C ILE A 19 20.09 -3.86 -3.04
N LEU A 20 20.99 -4.78 -3.42
CA LEU A 20 20.82 -5.56 -4.64
C LEU A 20 19.58 -6.46 -4.57
N ILE A 21 19.38 -7.17 -3.46
CA ILE A 21 18.21 -8.04 -3.26
C ILE A 21 16.92 -7.22 -3.30
N VAL A 22 16.89 -6.08 -2.64
CA VAL A 22 15.73 -5.16 -2.68
C VAL A 22 15.47 -4.68 -4.11
N GLY A 23 16.50 -4.26 -4.84
CA GLY A 23 16.37 -3.81 -6.24
C GLY A 23 15.89 -4.90 -7.20
N VAL A 24 16.39 -6.14 -7.05
CA VAL A 24 15.91 -7.28 -7.86
C VAL A 24 14.47 -7.64 -7.49
N SER A 25 14.15 -7.68 -6.20
CA SER A 25 12.80 -7.99 -5.72
C SER A 25 11.79 -6.93 -6.16
N SER A 26 12.15 -5.65 -6.11
CA SER A 26 11.29 -4.56 -6.57
C SER A 26 11.09 -4.59 -8.07
N LEU A 27 12.12 -4.95 -8.85
CA LEU A 27 11.99 -5.13 -10.29
C LEU A 27 11.03 -6.28 -10.64
N ILE A 28 11.19 -7.44 -9.98
CA ILE A 28 10.27 -8.58 -10.15
C ILE A 28 8.85 -8.17 -9.77
N GLY A 29 8.67 -7.50 -8.63
CA GLY A 29 7.37 -6.98 -8.19
C GLY A 29 6.75 -6.04 -9.22
N THR A 30 7.55 -5.12 -9.79
CA THR A 30 7.08 -4.19 -10.82
C THR A 30 6.66 -4.92 -12.10
N ILE A 31 7.39 -5.97 -12.49
CA ILE A 31 7.01 -6.80 -13.64
C ILE A 31 5.70 -7.53 -13.37
N VAL A 32 5.54 -8.12 -12.18
CA VAL A 32 4.29 -8.81 -11.79
C VAL A 32 3.12 -7.83 -11.77
N ILE A 33 3.27 -6.66 -11.13
CA ILE A 33 2.26 -5.61 -11.11
C ILE A 33 1.93 -5.16 -12.54
N ASN A 34 2.91 -4.97 -13.42
CA ASN A 34 2.65 -4.57 -14.81
C ASN A 34 1.90 -5.66 -15.62
N VAL A 35 2.15 -6.94 -15.35
CA VAL A 35 1.42 -8.03 -16.00
C VAL A 35 -0.02 -8.12 -15.51
N ASP A 36 -0.21 -8.01 -14.19
CA ASP A 36 -1.53 -8.09 -13.55
C ASP A 36 -2.37 -6.83 -13.83
N GLN A 37 -1.78 -5.64 -13.64
CA GLN A 37 -2.43 -4.37 -13.92
C GLN A 37 -2.67 -4.13 -15.39
N ARG A 38 -1.98 -4.76 -16.34
CA ARG A 38 -2.41 -4.63 -17.74
C ARG A 38 -3.82 -5.14 -17.96
N GLN A 39 -4.24 -6.16 -17.21
CA GLN A 39 -5.63 -6.60 -17.27
C GLN A 39 -6.54 -5.55 -16.66
N TYR A 40 -6.21 -4.99 -15.49
CA TYR A 40 -7.06 -4.03 -14.77
C TYR A 40 -7.07 -2.59 -15.35
N LEU A 41 -5.95 -2.13 -15.90
CA LEU A 41 -5.78 -0.77 -16.42
C LEU A 41 -6.40 -0.60 -17.80
N ASP A 42 -6.47 -1.66 -18.61
CA ASP A 42 -7.25 -1.61 -19.86
C ASP A 42 -8.74 -1.34 -19.56
N TYR A 43 -9.24 -1.73 -18.36
CA TYR A 43 -10.59 -1.37 -17.89
C TYR A 43 -10.68 0.06 -17.33
N LEU A 44 -9.67 0.53 -16.58
CA LEU A 44 -9.69 1.87 -15.99
C LEU A 44 -9.40 3.02 -16.97
N ASP A 45 -8.63 2.79 -18.04
CA ASP A 45 -8.32 3.81 -19.07
C ASP A 45 -9.59 4.23 -19.84
N GLU A 46 -10.65 3.42 -19.81
CA GLU A 46 -11.97 3.77 -20.37
C GLU A 46 -12.73 4.79 -19.50
N PHE A 47 -12.53 4.76 -18.18
CA PHE A 47 -13.26 5.64 -17.23
C PHE A 47 -12.49 6.91 -16.86
N THR A 48 -11.17 6.82 -16.79
CA THR A 48 -10.33 7.95 -16.40
C THR A 48 -9.53 8.41 -17.62
N ASN A 49 -9.96 9.50 -18.27
CA ASN A 49 -9.22 10.20 -19.34
C ASN A 49 -7.82 10.71 -18.92
N SER A 50 -7.31 10.27 -17.78
CA SER A 50 -5.97 10.52 -17.27
C SER A 50 -5.21 9.22 -17.25
N LYS A 51 -3.95 9.22 -17.72
CA LYS A 51 -3.01 8.08 -17.65
C LYS A 51 -2.01 8.19 -16.48
N PRO A 52 -2.42 8.35 -15.21
CA PRO A 52 -1.46 8.49 -14.11
C PRO A 52 -0.77 7.16 -13.76
N SER A 53 -1.36 6.02 -14.16
CA SER A 53 -0.84 4.68 -13.85
C SER A 53 0.51 4.39 -14.50
N ASP A 54 0.71 4.80 -15.75
CA ASP A 54 1.97 4.62 -16.47
C ASP A 54 3.15 5.31 -15.76
N GLY A 55 2.90 6.48 -15.17
CA GLY A 55 3.94 7.26 -14.48
C GLY A 55 4.53 6.52 -13.27
N ILE A 56 3.67 5.87 -12.47
CA ILE A 56 4.10 5.13 -11.27
C ILE A 56 4.90 3.90 -11.67
N LEU A 57 4.45 3.13 -12.67
CA LEU A 57 5.18 1.95 -13.14
C LEU A 57 6.56 2.32 -13.71
N ILE A 58 6.64 3.38 -14.52
CA ILE A 58 7.92 3.88 -15.05
C ILE A 58 8.85 4.29 -13.90
N ALA A 59 8.35 5.01 -12.90
CA ALA A 59 9.13 5.40 -11.73
C ALA A 59 9.68 4.18 -10.96
N LEU A 60 8.88 3.12 -10.79
CA LEU A 60 9.30 1.87 -10.15
C LEU A 60 10.38 1.12 -10.93
N TYR A 61 10.29 1.09 -12.26
CA TYR A 61 11.34 0.51 -13.12
C TYR A 61 12.67 1.26 -12.99
N ILE A 62 12.62 2.60 -13.03
CA ILE A 62 13.81 3.45 -12.89
C ILE A 62 14.43 3.24 -11.51
N PHE A 63 13.61 3.28 -10.45
CA PHE A 63 14.05 3.08 -9.07
C PHE A 63 14.75 1.72 -8.89
N SER A 64 14.12 0.64 -9.34
CA SER A 64 14.67 -0.72 -9.23
C SER A 64 16.00 -0.87 -9.98
N SER A 65 16.09 -0.29 -11.17
CA SER A 65 17.31 -0.31 -11.98
C SER A 65 18.47 0.43 -11.31
N ILE A 66 18.19 1.59 -10.71
CA ILE A 66 19.17 2.39 -9.96
C ILE A 66 19.66 1.62 -8.73
N LEU A 67 18.76 0.95 -7.99
CA LEU A 67 19.14 0.12 -6.84
C LEU A 67 20.08 -1.02 -7.22
N ILE A 68 19.77 -1.73 -8.32
CA ILE A 68 20.61 -2.83 -8.83
C ILE A 68 22.00 -2.30 -9.20
N LEU A 69 22.06 -1.18 -9.92
CA LEU A 69 23.33 -0.55 -10.30
C LEU A 69 24.18 -0.19 -9.08
N PHE A 70 23.59 0.46 -8.08
CA PHE A 70 24.31 0.80 -6.84
C PHE A 70 24.72 -0.44 -6.04
N GLY A 71 23.86 -1.46 -5.94
CA GLY A 71 24.19 -2.74 -5.32
C GLY A 71 25.42 -3.40 -5.95
N ILE A 72 25.48 -3.47 -7.29
CA ILE A 72 26.62 -4.01 -8.03
C ILE A 72 27.89 -3.17 -7.77
N CYS A 73 27.79 -1.83 -7.83
CA CYS A 73 28.90 -0.93 -7.51
C CYS A 73 29.44 -1.16 -6.09
N GLY A 74 28.55 -1.34 -5.11
CA GLY A 74 28.92 -1.63 -3.73
C GLY A 74 29.65 -2.97 -3.56
N ILE A 75 29.14 -4.04 -4.20
CA ILE A 75 29.76 -5.37 -4.15
C ILE A 75 31.14 -5.35 -4.82
N VAL A 76 31.23 -4.86 -6.06
CA VAL A 76 32.49 -4.84 -6.83
C VAL A 76 33.50 -3.88 -6.19
N GLY A 77 33.04 -2.71 -5.74
CA GLY A 77 33.86 -1.74 -5.02
C GLY A 77 34.41 -2.30 -3.70
N GLY A 78 33.58 -3.02 -2.94
CA GLY A 78 33.96 -3.68 -1.69
C GLY A 78 34.94 -4.84 -1.90
N TRP A 79 34.77 -5.65 -2.94
CA TRP A 79 35.68 -6.76 -3.26
C TRP A 79 37.01 -6.30 -3.85
N LYS A 80 36.97 -5.47 -4.90
CA LYS A 80 38.18 -5.02 -5.61
C LYS A 80 38.86 -3.81 -4.96
N ARG A 81 38.26 -3.22 -3.93
CA ARG A 81 38.74 -1.99 -3.23
C ARG A 81 38.92 -0.81 -4.18
N ILE A 82 38.02 -0.67 -5.15
CA ILE A 82 38.06 0.43 -6.12
C ILE A 82 37.34 1.63 -5.49
N GLY A 83 38.10 2.66 -5.12
CA GLY A 83 37.57 3.85 -4.44
C GLY A 83 36.44 4.55 -5.20
N THR A 84 36.55 4.67 -6.52
CA THR A 84 35.52 5.31 -7.36
C THR A 84 34.17 4.59 -7.31
N LEU A 85 34.15 3.25 -7.29
CA LEU A 85 32.92 2.47 -7.19
C LEU A 85 32.29 2.56 -5.80
N LEU A 86 33.12 2.56 -4.75
CA LEU A 86 32.65 2.81 -3.38
C LEU A 86 32.07 4.22 -3.22
N PHE A 87 32.67 5.21 -3.86
CA PHE A 87 32.15 6.58 -3.89
C PHE A 87 30.80 6.66 -4.61
N CYS A 88 30.66 6.02 -5.77
CA CYS A 88 29.39 5.92 -6.48
C CYS A 88 28.30 5.24 -5.63
N PHE A 89 28.63 4.13 -4.97
CA PHE A 89 27.74 3.47 -4.02
C PHE A 89 27.31 4.40 -2.87
N ASN A 90 28.24 5.20 -2.33
CA ASN A 90 27.94 6.13 -1.25
C ASN A 90 27.02 7.27 -1.68
N ILE A 91 27.19 7.81 -2.90
CA ILE A 91 26.26 8.77 -3.50
C ILE A 91 24.86 8.16 -3.58
N GLY A 92 24.75 6.91 -4.04
CA GLY A 92 23.48 6.20 -4.10
C GLY A 92 22.79 6.08 -2.73
N ASN A 93 23.53 5.66 -1.71
CA ASN A 93 23.01 5.61 -0.34
C ASN A 93 22.55 6.97 0.19
N PHE A 94 23.27 8.04 -0.15
CA PHE A 94 22.89 9.40 0.24
C PHE A 94 21.58 9.85 -0.42
N ILE A 95 21.43 9.59 -1.72
CA ILE A 95 20.17 9.86 -2.45
C ILE A 95 19.01 9.08 -1.84
N LEU A 96 19.21 7.79 -1.55
CA LEU A 96 18.20 6.95 -0.91
C LEU A 96 17.84 7.45 0.49
N ALA A 97 18.83 7.86 1.30
CA ALA A 97 18.58 8.42 2.62
C ALA A 97 17.71 9.68 2.55
N ILE A 98 17.96 10.58 1.59
CA ILE A 98 17.12 11.76 1.35
C ILE A 98 15.71 11.34 0.92
N ALA A 99 15.59 10.37 0.01
CA ALA A 99 14.28 9.89 -0.43
C ALA A 99 13.46 9.29 0.73
N PHE A 100 14.07 8.44 1.58
CA PHE A 100 13.41 7.90 2.76
C PHE A 100 13.11 8.96 3.81
N LEU A 101 13.95 9.99 3.95
CA LEU A 101 13.64 11.13 4.81
C LEU A 101 12.41 11.90 4.29
N GLY A 102 12.32 12.12 2.97
CA GLY A 102 11.15 12.72 2.33
C GLY A 102 9.88 11.88 2.56
N LEU A 103 9.96 10.56 2.34
CA LEU A 103 8.86 9.63 2.61
C LEU A 103 8.47 9.61 4.08
N ALA A 104 9.42 9.71 5.01
CA ALA A 104 9.14 9.81 6.43
C ALA A 104 8.35 11.08 6.77
N ILE A 105 8.81 12.23 6.26
CA ILE A 105 8.14 13.51 6.46
C ILE A 105 6.73 13.47 5.88
N LEU A 106 6.56 12.94 4.66
CA LEU A 106 5.26 12.78 4.02
C LEU A 106 4.36 11.80 4.80
N GLY A 107 4.85 10.63 5.17
CA GLY A 107 4.07 9.63 5.92
C GLY A 107 3.54 10.19 7.25
N PHE A 108 4.38 10.90 8.00
CA PHE A 108 3.95 11.55 9.24
C PHE A 108 3.08 12.78 9.03
N SER A 109 3.39 13.63 8.03
CA SER A 109 2.58 14.83 7.78
C SER A 109 1.18 14.44 7.32
N LEU A 110 1.07 13.47 6.42
CA LEU A 110 -0.21 12.93 5.95
C LEU A 110 -0.93 12.19 7.09
N GLY A 111 -0.23 11.32 7.82
CA GLY A 111 -0.84 10.53 8.89
C GLY A 111 -1.28 11.31 10.14
N GLN A 112 -0.60 12.42 10.49
CA GLN A 112 -0.93 13.22 11.67
C GLN A 112 -1.72 14.50 11.39
N SER A 113 -1.71 15.01 10.15
CA SER A 113 -2.41 16.26 9.90
C SER A 113 -3.91 16.12 10.14
N ALA A 114 -4.48 17.03 10.94
CA ALA A 114 -5.93 17.16 11.07
C ALA A 114 -6.58 17.46 9.70
N HIS A 115 -5.83 18.07 8.79
CA HIS A 115 -6.29 18.37 7.43
C HIS A 115 -6.56 17.11 6.58
N TRP A 116 -5.98 15.94 6.92
CA TRP A 116 -6.38 14.68 6.31
C TRP A 116 -7.80 14.27 6.69
N ILE A 117 -8.25 14.63 7.90
CA ILE A 117 -9.64 14.41 8.32
C ILE A 117 -10.58 15.24 7.44
N ASP A 118 -10.17 16.44 7.03
CA ASP A 118 -10.99 17.28 6.16
C ASP A 118 -11.07 16.73 4.73
N ILE A 119 -9.94 16.29 4.15
CA ILE A 119 -9.86 15.73 2.78
C ILE A 119 -10.67 14.41 2.66
N PHE A 120 -10.72 13.63 3.74
CA PHE A 120 -11.43 12.36 3.79
C PHE A 120 -12.65 12.39 4.71
N SER A 121 -13.21 13.59 4.94
CA SER A 121 -14.44 13.72 5.72
C SER A 121 -15.63 13.11 5.01
N ASP A 122 -16.63 12.66 5.77
CA ASP A 122 -17.87 12.09 5.24
C ASP A 122 -18.56 13.07 4.27
N GLU A 123 -18.48 14.38 4.51
CA GLU A 123 -18.99 15.42 3.60
C GLU A 123 -18.29 15.40 2.24
N GLN A 124 -17.01 15.07 2.21
CA GLN A 124 -16.24 14.93 0.98
C GLN A 124 -16.45 13.58 0.30
N CYS A 125 -16.98 12.54 0.96
CA CYS A 125 -17.21 11.25 0.31
C CYS A 125 -18.12 11.37 -0.93
N LEU A 126 -19.12 12.26 -0.88
CA LEU A 126 -20.02 12.55 -2.00
C LEU A 126 -19.45 13.55 -3.02
N GLN A 127 -18.52 14.40 -2.60
CA GLN A 127 -17.99 15.50 -3.43
C GLN A 127 -16.57 15.26 -3.95
N SER A 128 -15.87 14.22 -3.48
CA SER A 128 -14.45 14.07 -3.78
C SER A 128 -14.26 13.75 -5.26
N GLU A 129 -13.59 14.65 -5.97
CA GLU A 129 -13.02 14.36 -7.30
C GLU A 129 -11.78 13.45 -7.18
N TYR A 130 -11.19 13.35 -5.99
CA TYR A 130 -9.95 12.60 -5.73
C TYR A 130 -10.14 11.08 -5.82
N PHE A 131 -11.26 10.55 -5.36
CA PHE A 131 -11.66 9.17 -5.62
C PHE A 131 -12.59 9.16 -6.82
N THR A 132 -12.01 9.11 -8.01
CA THR A 132 -12.78 8.97 -9.24
C THR A 132 -13.58 7.67 -9.15
N GLY A 133 -14.91 7.77 -9.11
CA GLY A 133 -15.81 6.64 -8.88
C GLY A 133 -16.45 6.57 -7.48
N SER A 134 -16.10 7.45 -6.51
CA SER A 134 -16.78 7.44 -5.19
C SER A 134 -18.29 7.61 -5.31
N ALA A 135 -18.73 8.54 -6.16
CA ALA A 135 -20.16 8.74 -6.44
C ALA A 135 -20.79 7.50 -7.10
N THR A 136 -20.07 6.83 -8.02
CA THR A 136 -20.52 5.59 -8.65
C THR A 136 -20.68 4.49 -7.60
N LEU A 137 -19.67 4.25 -6.76
CA LEU A 137 -19.72 3.26 -5.69
C LEU A 137 -20.85 3.55 -4.70
N ASN A 138 -21.04 4.82 -4.32
CA ASN A 138 -22.14 5.21 -3.45
C ASN A 138 -23.51 4.95 -4.10
N ASN A 139 -23.66 5.22 -5.39
CA ASN A 139 -24.92 4.98 -6.11
C ASN A 139 -25.20 3.47 -6.24
N VAL A 140 -24.19 2.68 -6.60
CA VAL A 140 -24.28 1.21 -6.65
C VAL A 140 -24.70 0.66 -5.29
N TYR A 141 -24.12 1.22 -4.21
CA TYR A 141 -24.48 0.84 -2.85
C TYR A 141 -25.93 1.20 -2.50
N ALA A 142 -26.33 2.45 -2.74
CA ALA A 142 -27.67 2.94 -2.44
C ALA A 142 -28.75 2.15 -3.19
N GLU A 143 -28.51 1.86 -4.47
CA GLU A 143 -29.44 1.05 -5.26
C GLU A 143 -29.51 -0.41 -4.77
N ALA A 144 -28.37 -1.00 -4.41
CA ALA A 144 -28.35 -2.34 -3.84
C ALA A 144 -29.12 -2.41 -2.50
N GLU A 145 -29.03 -1.36 -1.68
CA GLU A 145 -29.77 -1.23 -0.42
C GLU A 145 -31.28 -1.09 -0.61
N GLU A 146 -31.73 -0.49 -1.70
CA GLU A 146 -33.16 -0.42 -2.05
C GLU A 146 -33.73 -1.75 -2.55
N VAL A 147 -32.88 -2.69 -3.00
CA VAL A 147 -33.29 -3.99 -3.57
C VAL A 147 -33.15 -5.13 -2.57
N PHE A 148 -32.02 -5.20 -1.88
CA PHE A 148 -31.64 -6.35 -1.05
C PHE A 148 -32.42 -6.39 0.27
N CYS A 149 -33.05 -7.52 0.57
CA CYS A 149 -33.88 -7.70 1.77
C CYS A 149 -35.06 -6.70 1.88
N LYS A 150 -35.48 -6.03 0.80
CA LYS A 150 -36.61 -5.09 0.80
C LYS A 150 -37.87 -5.73 0.21
N THR A 151 -39.04 -5.35 0.72
CA THR A 151 -40.32 -5.93 0.26
C THR A 151 -40.71 -5.45 -1.14
N ILE A 152 -40.43 -4.19 -1.46
CA ILE A 152 -40.84 -3.55 -2.72
C ILE A 152 -39.67 -2.75 -3.28
N TYR A 153 -39.40 -2.92 -4.56
CA TYR A 153 -38.46 -2.12 -5.34
C TYR A 153 -39.13 -1.71 -6.66
N LYS A 154 -39.23 -0.41 -6.95
CA LYS A 154 -39.85 0.13 -8.18
C LYS A 154 -41.20 -0.53 -8.57
N ASN A 155 -42.07 -0.80 -7.58
CA ASN A 155 -43.37 -1.48 -7.71
C ASN A 155 -43.33 -2.99 -8.05
N ALA A 156 -42.15 -3.61 -8.00
CA ALA A 156 -41.95 -5.06 -8.08
C ALA A 156 -41.59 -5.62 -6.69
N PRO A 157 -41.80 -6.93 -6.44
CA PRO A 157 -41.27 -7.56 -5.23
C PRO A 157 -39.74 -7.46 -5.21
N GLY A 158 -39.19 -6.99 -4.08
CA GLY A 158 -37.75 -6.92 -3.89
C GLY A 158 -37.10 -8.30 -3.71
N CYS A 159 -35.82 -8.33 -3.36
CA CYS A 159 -35.10 -9.58 -3.20
C CYS A 159 -35.25 -10.12 -1.77
N GLN A 160 -35.90 -11.28 -1.61
CA GLN A 160 -35.96 -11.95 -0.33
C GLN A 160 -34.59 -12.54 0.02
N CYS A 161 -34.07 -12.24 1.21
CA CYS A 161 -32.76 -12.72 1.63
C CYS A 161 -32.81 -13.76 2.75
N TYR A 162 -31.74 -14.55 2.89
CA TYR A 162 -31.53 -15.43 4.04
C TYR A 162 -30.85 -14.67 5.17
N TYR A 163 -31.58 -14.38 6.25
CA TYR A 163 -31.08 -13.61 7.39
C TYR A 163 -31.36 -14.31 8.71
N THR A 164 -30.30 -14.53 9.49
CA THR A 164 -30.30 -15.21 10.79
C THR A 164 -29.85 -14.33 11.95
N GLY A 165 -29.48 -13.07 11.67
CA GLY A 165 -29.06 -12.11 12.67
C GLY A 165 -30.18 -11.68 13.61
N SER A 166 -29.80 -11.04 14.72
CA SER A 166 -30.76 -10.48 15.68
C SER A 166 -31.40 -9.20 15.14
N MET A 167 -32.73 -9.13 15.16
CA MET A 167 -33.47 -7.96 14.70
C MET A 167 -33.43 -6.83 15.74
N THR A 168 -32.60 -5.83 15.48
CA THR A 168 -32.58 -4.51 16.12
C THR A 168 -33.50 -3.53 15.39
N GLU A 169 -33.72 -2.34 15.95
CA GLU A 169 -34.47 -1.27 15.28
C GLU A 169 -33.86 -0.93 13.90
N SER A 170 -32.55 -0.67 13.85
CA SER A 170 -31.85 -0.34 12.60
C SER A 170 -31.86 -1.48 11.57
N THR A 171 -31.68 -2.74 12.00
CA THR A 171 -31.72 -3.88 11.08
C THR A 171 -33.13 -4.18 10.61
N SER A 172 -34.17 -3.87 11.38
CA SER A 172 -35.57 -4.02 10.94
C SER A 172 -35.95 -3.06 9.79
N GLU A 173 -35.28 -1.90 9.71
CA GLU A 173 -35.46 -0.97 8.61
C GLU A 173 -34.77 -1.48 7.33
N SER A 174 -33.59 -2.08 7.45
CA SER A 174 -32.83 -2.64 6.33
C SER A 174 -33.35 -4.02 5.87
N VAL A 175 -33.82 -4.87 6.78
CA VAL A 175 -34.24 -6.26 6.53
C VAL A 175 -35.75 -6.42 6.68
N GLN A 176 -36.48 -6.08 5.62
CA GLN A 176 -37.96 -6.10 5.60
C GLN A 176 -38.50 -7.40 4.98
N PHE A 177 -37.75 -8.01 4.06
CA PHE A 177 -38.14 -9.19 3.30
C PHE A 177 -37.06 -10.28 3.39
N TYR A 178 -37.23 -11.18 4.35
CA TYR A 178 -36.24 -12.21 4.65
C TYR A 178 -36.89 -13.55 5.05
N SER A 179 -36.08 -14.60 5.12
CA SER A 179 -36.40 -15.84 5.83
C SER A 179 -35.19 -16.28 6.65
N SER A 180 -35.44 -16.70 7.89
CA SER A 180 -34.41 -17.29 8.77
C SER A 180 -34.30 -18.81 8.65
N SER A 181 -35.17 -19.44 7.86
CA SER A 181 -35.27 -20.91 7.76
C SER A 181 -34.87 -21.45 6.38
N ASN A 182 -34.88 -20.61 5.36
CA ASN A 182 -34.58 -21.01 3.99
C ASN A 182 -33.17 -20.56 3.58
N SER A 183 -32.19 -21.44 3.73
CA SER A 183 -30.78 -21.19 3.37
C SER A 183 -30.52 -21.12 1.86
N ASP A 184 -31.50 -21.47 1.03
CA ASP A 184 -31.35 -21.37 -0.44
C ASP A 184 -31.60 -19.94 -0.95
N LEU A 185 -32.07 -19.03 -0.09
CA LEU A 185 -32.24 -17.63 -0.46
C LEU A 185 -30.89 -16.87 -0.51
N PRO A 186 -30.80 -15.80 -1.32
CA PRO A 186 -29.64 -14.92 -1.39
C PRO A 186 -29.13 -14.45 -0.02
N ILE A 187 -27.82 -14.57 0.19
CA ILE A 187 -27.08 -13.98 1.33
C ILE A 187 -26.34 -12.70 0.96
N ARG A 188 -26.35 -12.34 -0.33
CA ARG A 188 -25.76 -11.11 -0.89
C ARG A 188 -26.51 -10.66 -2.13
N ILE A 189 -26.45 -9.38 -2.46
CA ILE A 189 -27.22 -8.78 -3.57
C ILE A 189 -26.91 -9.42 -4.94
N GLN A 190 -25.67 -9.85 -5.18
CA GLN A 190 -25.25 -10.44 -6.48
C GLN A 190 -25.96 -11.76 -6.79
N GLN A 191 -26.60 -12.40 -5.80
CA GLN A 191 -27.41 -13.61 -5.99
C GLN A 191 -28.88 -13.30 -6.32
N CYS A 192 -29.30 -12.04 -6.23
CA CYS A 192 -30.65 -11.61 -6.56
C CYS A 192 -30.84 -11.50 -8.08
N GLN A 193 -31.95 -12.03 -8.59
CA GLN A 193 -32.27 -11.91 -10.01
C GLN A 193 -32.53 -10.46 -10.43
N GLN A 194 -33.18 -9.68 -9.58
CA GLN A 194 -33.49 -8.26 -9.80
C GLN A 194 -32.22 -7.40 -9.92
N TYR A 195 -31.13 -7.83 -9.27
CA TYR A 195 -29.82 -7.20 -9.44
C TYR A 195 -29.21 -7.53 -10.81
N ASN A 196 -29.35 -8.79 -11.25
CA ASN A 196 -28.87 -9.24 -12.57
C ASN A 196 -29.50 -8.46 -13.74
N ASP A 197 -30.72 -7.95 -13.59
CA ASP A 197 -31.38 -7.14 -14.63
C ASP A 197 -30.74 -5.75 -14.82
N TYR A 198 -29.95 -5.28 -13.84
CA TYR A 198 -29.25 -4.00 -13.83
C TYR A 198 -27.71 -4.15 -13.93
N LYS A 199 -27.26 -5.41 -13.95
CA LYS A 199 -25.88 -5.84 -13.71
C LYS A 199 -24.87 -5.48 -14.80
N SER A 200 -25.31 -5.20 -16.02
CA SER A 200 -24.38 -5.03 -17.15
C SER A 200 -23.36 -3.91 -16.93
N ASP A 201 -23.68 -2.94 -16.07
CA ASP A 201 -22.90 -1.72 -15.94
C ASP A 201 -22.11 -1.65 -14.61
N TYR A 202 -22.31 -2.58 -13.66
CA TYR A 202 -21.78 -2.47 -12.29
C TYR A 202 -21.21 -3.75 -11.68
N ASP A 203 -20.96 -4.79 -12.48
CA ASP A 203 -20.48 -6.08 -12.00
C ASP A 203 -19.13 -5.99 -11.28
N GLU A 204 -18.24 -5.14 -11.78
CA GLU A 204 -16.90 -4.95 -11.25
C GLU A 204 -16.93 -4.18 -9.92
N GLU A 205 -17.73 -3.12 -9.85
CA GLU A 205 -17.96 -2.34 -8.63
C GLU A 205 -18.55 -3.23 -7.53
N ALA A 206 -19.45 -4.14 -7.87
CA ALA A 206 -20.06 -5.04 -6.90
C ALA A 206 -19.08 -6.05 -6.31
N GLU A 207 -18.18 -6.61 -7.12
CA GLU A 207 -17.14 -7.52 -6.63
C GLU A 207 -16.06 -6.76 -5.85
N TYR A 208 -15.77 -5.52 -6.25
CA TYR A 208 -14.91 -4.62 -5.49
C TYR A 208 -15.51 -4.30 -4.12
N LEU A 209 -16.78 -3.86 -4.07
CA LEU A 209 -17.49 -3.55 -2.83
C LEU A 209 -17.56 -4.77 -1.91
N LYS A 210 -17.83 -5.96 -2.44
CA LYS A 210 -17.76 -7.20 -1.68
C LYS A 210 -16.40 -7.41 -1.03
N SER A 211 -15.32 -7.26 -1.81
CA SER A 211 -13.95 -7.42 -1.30
C SER A 211 -13.63 -6.42 -0.19
N ILE A 212 -14.11 -5.18 -0.34
CA ILE A 212 -13.96 -4.14 0.67
C ILE A 212 -14.76 -4.46 1.95
N GLU A 213 -16.03 -4.87 1.83
CA GLU A 213 -16.85 -5.25 2.98
C GLU A 213 -16.21 -6.42 3.76
N GLU A 214 -15.75 -7.46 3.06
CA GLU A 214 -15.08 -8.63 3.65
C GLU A 214 -13.75 -8.25 4.33
N GLN A 215 -12.92 -7.43 3.66
CA GLN A 215 -11.60 -7.06 4.15
C GLN A 215 -11.66 -6.10 5.36
N PHE A 216 -12.55 -5.12 5.33
CA PHE A 216 -12.62 -4.05 6.33
C PHE A 216 -13.74 -4.26 7.35
N SER A 217 -14.57 -5.30 7.19
CA SER A 217 -15.75 -5.53 8.02
C SER A 217 -16.68 -4.31 8.09
N CYS A 218 -16.78 -3.59 6.98
CA CYS A 218 -17.56 -2.37 6.82
C CYS A 218 -18.79 -2.61 5.95
N SER A 219 -19.75 -1.71 5.99
CA SER A 219 -20.92 -1.77 5.11
C SER A 219 -21.48 -0.38 4.87
N GLY A 220 -21.90 -0.13 3.64
CA GLY A 220 -22.19 1.21 3.14
C GLY A 220 -20.94 1.91 2.63
N TRP A 221 -21.04 2.69 1.55
CA TRP A 221 -19.88 3.42 1.04
C TRP A 221 -19.62 4.68 1.85
N CYS A 222 -20.44 5.73 1.68
CA CYS A 222 -20.33 6.99 2.43
C CYS A 222 -21.14 7.02 3.73
N PHE A 223 -22.19 6.22 3.81
CA PHE A 223 -23.08 6.15 4.96
C PHE A 223 -23.10 4.73 5.49
N PRO A 224 -23.17 4.51 6.81
CA PRO A 224 -23.16 3.17 7.37
C PRO A 224 -24.45 2.43 7.04
N SER A 225 -24.34 1.18 6.60
CA SER A 225 -25.48 0.27 6.50
C SER A 225 -25.53 -0.70 7.70
N SER A 226 -26.74 -1.08 8.11
CA SER A 226 -26.93 -1.93 9.29
C SER A 226 -26.64 -3.42 9.05
N ILE A 227 -26.52 -3.80 7.78
CA ILE A 227 -26.23 -5.16 7.32
C ILE A 227 -25.20 -5.11 6.20
N TYR A 228 -24.50 -6.21 5.94
CA TYR A 228 -23.69 -6.38 4.74
C TYR A 228 -24.57 -6.60 3.51
N ILE A 229 -24.25 -5.94 2.40
CA ILE A 229 -25.07 -6.02 1.17
C ILE A 229 -24.36 -6.83 0.09
N PHE A 230 -23.06 -6.60 -0.09
CA PHE A 230 -22.26 -7.23 -1.15
C PHE A 230 -21.52 -8.48 -0.66
N SER A 231 -21.26 -8.56 0.63
CA SER A 231 -20.74 -9.75 1.34
C SER A 231 -21.86 -10.49 2.06
N ASP A 232 -21.53 -11.45 2.94
CA ASP A 232 -22.55 -12.26 3.64
C ASP A 232 -23.32 -11.42 4.67
N VAL A 233 -24.62 -11.25 4.44
CA VAL A 233 -25.54 -10.55 5.36
C VAL A 233 -25.55 -11.13 6.79
N ASN A 234 -25.09 -12.37 6.97
CA ASN A 234 -24.98 -13.05 8.26
C ASN A 234 -23.58 -12.95 8.90
N ALA A 235 -22.64 -12.18 8.32
CA ALA A 235 -21.29 -12.00 8.86
C ALA A 235 -21.22 -11.17 10.17
N GLY A 236 -22.37 -10.67 10.63
CA GLY A 236 -22.51 -9.88 11.87
C GLY A 236 -22.91 -8.44 11.57
N THR A 237 -22.75 -7.57 12.57
CA THR A 237 -23.02 -6.13 12.42
C THR A 237 -21.77 -5.44 11.87
N PRO A 238 -21.88 -4.69 10.75
CA PRO A 238 -20.78 -3.87 10.23
C PRO A 238 -20.26 -2.89 11.27
N LYS A 239 -18.94 -2.68 11.30
CA LYS A 239 -18.30 -1.79 12.30
C LYS A 239 -18.41 -0.31 11.94
N ASP A 240 -18.37 -0.01 10.64
CA ASP A 240 -18.36 1.35 10.10
C ASP A 240 -18.77 1.31 8.62
N HIS A 241 -18.90 2.48 8.01
CA HIS A 241 -18.97 2.64 6.56
C HIS A 241 -17.59 2.44 5.91
N CYS A 242 -17.58 1.97 4.68
CA CYS A 242 -16.38 1.49 4.01
C CYS A 242 -15.40 2.59 3.64
N TYR A 243 -15.89 3.77 3.27
CA TYR A 243 -15.02 4.92 3.03
C TYR A 243 -14.23 5.31 4.29
N GLY A 244 -14.91 5.44 5.44
CA GLY A 244 -14.27 5.70 6.74
C GLY A 244 -13.27 4.61 7.14
N ALA A 245 -13.62 3.34 6.95
CA ALA A 245 -12.73 2.21 7.27
C ALA A 245 -11.45 2.21 6.42
N ILE A 246 -11.57 2.44 5.10
CA ILE A 246 -10.43 2.50 4.18
C ILE A 246 -9.53 3.69 4.51
N THR A 247 -10.10 4.87 4.74
CA THR A 247 -9.35 6.09 5.01
C THR A 247 -8.65 6.03 6.37
N GLY A 248 -9.30 5.45 7.39
CA GLY A 248 -8.68 5.13 8.67
C GLY A 248 -7.50 4.17 8.51
N TYR A 249 -7.66 3.10 7.74
CA TYR A 249 -6.58 2.17 7.44
C TYR A 249 -5.42 2.82 6.66
N ALA A 250 -5.72 3.67 5.67
CA ALA A 250 -4.72 4.41 4.91
C ALA A 250 -3.91 5.35 5.80
N LYS A 251 -4.56 6.01 6.76
CA LYS A 251 -3.89 6.85 7.76
C LYS A 251 -2.92 6.04 8.61
N ASP A 252 -3.36 4.90 9.14
CA ASP A 252 -2.52 4.02 9.97
C ASP A 252 -1.31 3.48 9.17
N ILE A 253 -1.52 3.10 7.91
CA ILE A 253 -0.44 2.73 6.99
C ILE A 253 0.54 3.88 6.78
N CYS A 254 0.06 5.11 6.53
CA CYS A 254 0.93 6.25 6.28
C CYS A 254 1.86 6.53 7.49
N VAL A 255 1.32 6.47 8.71
CA VAL A 255 2.13 6.60 9.93
C VAL A 255 3.14 5.46 10.05
N TYR A 256 2.71 4.22 9.77
CA TYR A 256 3.59 3.06 9.80
C TYR A 256 4.73 3.16 8.77
N ILE A 257 4.42 3.53 7.52
CA ILE A 257 5.40 3.78 6.45
C ILE A 257 6.37 4.88 6.90
N GLY A 258 5.87 5.95 7.50
CA GLY A 258 6.70 7.03 8.04
C GLY A 258 7.72 6.52 9.07
N ALA A 259 7.28 5.69 10.02
CA ALA A 259 8.14 5.11 11.05
C ALA A 259 9.20 4.14 10.47
N VAL A 260 8.81 3.30 9.52
CA VAL A 260 9.73 2.40 8.81
C VAL A 260 10.76 3.22 8.02
N ALA A 261 10.33 4.27 7.31
CA ALA A 261 11.19 5.12 6.51
C ALA A 261 12.25 5.85 7.36
N VAL A 262 11.89 6.36 8.54
CA VAL A 262 12.88 6.94 9.49
C VAL A 262 13.91 5.90 9.91
N SER A 263 13.48 4.69 10.23
CA SER A 263 14.36 3.61 10.68
C SER A 263 15.37 3.24 9.59
N VAL A 264 14.90 3.10 8.34
CA VAL A 264 15.76 2.83 7.17
C VAL A 264 16.72 3.99 6.91
N CYS A 265 16.23 5.24 6.98
CA CYS A 265 17.06 6.43 6.80
C CYS A 265 18.21 6.49 7.82
N PHE A 266 17.91 6.23 9.09
CA PHE A 266 18.92 6.19 10.15
C PHE A 266 20.00 5.12 9.88
N ILE A 267 19.59 3.92 9.48
CA ILE A 267 20.52 2.84 9.11
C ILE A 267 21.40 3.28 7.92
N MET A 268 20.81 3.90 6.89
CA MET A 268 21.55 4.40 5.73
C MET A 268 22.59 5.46 6.11
N ILE A 269 22.27 6.37 7.04
CA ILE A 269 23.22 7.39 7.53
C ILE A 269 24.40 6.74 8.26
N LEU A 270 24.14 5.75 9.11
CA LEU A 270 25.21 4.98 9.77
C LEU A 270 26.10 4.27 8.75
N CYS A 271 25.50 3.69 7.72
CA CYS A 271 26.21 3.04 6.63
C CYS A 271 27.09 4.02 5.84
N ILE A 272 26.56 5.19 5.47
CA ILE A 272 27.32 6.26 4.80
C ILE A 272 28.55 6.63 5.65
N THR A 273 28.36 6.76 6.96
CA THR A 273 29.44 7.07 7.89
C THR A 273 30.51 5.97 7.88
N CYS A 274 30.11 4.70 7.89
CA CYS A 274 31.03 3.56 7.79
C CYS A 274 31.80 3.54 6.46
N VAL A 275 31.14 3.83 5.34
CA VAL A 275 31.78 3.90 4.02
C VAL A 275 32.79 5.05 3.97
N LEU A 276 32.43 6.23 4.48
CA LEU A 276 33.35 7.37 4.58
C LEU A 276 34.56 7.03 5.45
N CYS A 277 34.36 6.40 6.61
CA CYS A 277 35.46 5.93 7.45
C CYS A 277 36.37 4.93 6.73
N LEU A 278 35.81 4.03 5.91
CA LEU A 278 36.58 3.08 5.10
C LEU A 278 37.38 3.77 3.99
N CYS A 279 36.80 4.78 3.34
CA CYS A 279 37.45 5.56 2.27
C CYS A 279 38.61 6.41 2.80
N PHE A 280 38.47 7.02 3.98
CA PHE A 280 39.51 7.84 4.60
C PHE A 280 40.46 7.05 5.49
N HIS A 281 40.24 5.75 5.71
CA HIS A 281 41.17 4.94 6.46
C HIS A 281 42.50 4.93 5.70
N PRO A 282 43.63 5.36 6.31
CA PRO A 282 44.92 5.32 5.65
C PRO A 282 45.21 3.86 5.29
N THR A 283 45.06 3.55 4.02
CA THR A 283 45.49 2.27 3.48
C THR A 283 46.99 2.34 3.58
N LYS A 284 47.58 1.54 4.49
CA LYS A 284 49.03 1.40 4.60
C LYS A 284 49.56 0.86 3.25
N LYS A 285 49.78 1.74 2.27
CA LYS A 285 50.92 1.70 1.37
C LYS A 285 52.13 2.12 2.21
N GLN A 286 52.41 1.33 3.23
CA GLN A 286 53.66 1.38 3.97
C GLN A 286 54.27 0.01 3.78
N GLU A 287 55.11 -0.08 2.75
CA GLU A 287 56.19 -1.07 2.63
C GLU A 287 57.22 -0.93 3.76
N GLY A 288 57.01 -0.05 4.74
CA GLY A 288 57.76 0.00 6.00
C GLY A 288 56.88 -0.38 7.18
N ASN A 289 57.17 -1.54 7.78
CA ASN A 289 56.58 -2.05 9.01
C ASN A 289 56.25 -0.93 10.01
N PHE A 290 54.98 -0.79 10.40
CA PHE A 290 54.63 0.12 11.51
C PHE A 290 55.40 -0.23 12.79
N TYR A 291 55.70 -1.52 12.99
CA TYR A 291 56.59 -2.01 14.05
C TYR A 291 58.06 -1.58 13.87
N SER A 292 58.56 -1.39 12.64
CA SER A 292 59.93 -0.89 12.42
C SER A 292 60.05 0.61 12.66
N ARG A 293 58.93 1.36 12.64
CA ARG A 293 58.90 2.77 13.07
C ARG A 293 58.78 2.96 14.58
N MET A 294 58.16 2.01 15.30
CA MET A 294 58.16 2.03 16.76
C MET A 294 59.48 1.50 17.36
N ALA A 295 60.16 0.58 16.68
CA ALA A 295 61.47 0.07 17.10
C ALA A 295 62.65 1.04 16.91
N HIS A 296 62.42 2.24 16.36
CA HIS A 296 63.44 3.29 16.20
C HIS A 296 63.26 4.47 17.16
N TYR A 297 62.41 4.33 18.17
CA TYR A 297 62.40 5.19 19.34
C TYR A 297 63.12 4.47 20.49
N ASP A 298 64.45 4.38 20.37
CA ASP A 298 65.37 4.19 21.50
C ASP A 298 66.17 5.49 21.69
#